data_AF-A0A1G1AGD5-F1
#
_entry.id   AF-A0A1G1AGD5-F1
#
_cell.length_a   1.000
_cell.length_b   1.000
_cell.length_c   1.000
_cell.angle_alpha   90.00
_cell.angle_beta   90.00
_cell.angle_gamma   90.00
#
_symmetry.space_group_name_H-M   'P 1'
#
loop_
_entity.id
_entity.type
_entity.pdbx_description
1 polymer ?
#
loop_
_entity_poly.entity_id
_entity_poly.type
_entity_poly.pdbx_seq_one_letter_code
_entity_poly.pdbx_strand_id
1 'polypeptide(L)'
;MQSQNPDKKKIIALLKEHSPAFQLQSGIQELPSSEGFLANGPRATDNLKRKSHASSLALLEYLTVIIKPGFVTLETGGGWSTCVFAACAARHICVNPDITANRLIQSFLDTHAVQHGNIEFANDTSDRALPRLFQTPTPSIDVALIDGNHSFPIPVVDWHYIDLVLRKGGILLVDDTNVKSVAVLCDYLSSELSYKKCKEIERTAVYEKIRENRVWGWADQGYNQKSNDKHELPPATLKVDRQKELLNAEIVITFFTQTKRRYALFGAGKVANQIIEMISAKKLMPPIFVLDNTPGINTFQGLSVILPHQIPKMGHIDEIILATTCFQDNMRSELKAAGCNLNPVDLRANLIPEPTGQSSLPKVTSTTVSETSKVRDTATGRQT
;
A
#
# COMPACT_ATOMS: atom_id res chain seq x y z
N MET A 1 20.71 -34.12 -16.31
CA MET A 1 21.73 -33.08 -16.04
C MET A 1 21.37 -31.84 -16.83
N GLN A 2 20.77 -30.82 -16.19
CA GLN A 2 20.49 -29.56 -16.87
C GLN A 2 21.80 -28.80 -17.05
N SER A 3 22.22 -28.61 -18.29
CA SER A 3 23.24 -27.64 -18.68
C SER A 3 22.89 -26.29 -18.05
N GLN A 4 23.63 -25.90 -17.00
CA GLN A 4 23.47 -24.57 -16.42
C GLN A 4 24.03 -23.59 -17.44
N ASN A 5 23.16 -22.80 -18.08
CA ASN A 5 23.57 -21.71 -18.96
C ASN A 5 24.56 -20.81 -18.18
N PRO A 6 25.85 -20.76 -18.57
CA PRO A 6 26.90 -20.07 -17.81
C PRO A 6 26.59 -18.58 -17.61
N ASP A 7 25.79 -17.99 -18.49
CA ASP A 7 25.41 -16.59 -18.45
C ASP A 7 24.50 -16.24 -17.24
N LYS A 8 23.74 -17.22 -16.72
CA LYS A 8 22.80 -16.98 -15.59
C LYS A 8 23.50 -16.59 -14.29
N LYS A 9 24.58 -17.31 -13.94
CA LYS A 9 25.36 -17.01 -12.73
C LYS A 9 26.27 -15.81 -12.96
N LYS A 10 26.79 -15.67 -14.19
CA LYS A 10 27.63 -14.54 -14.59
C LYS A 10 26.89 -13.21 -14.44
N ILE A 11 25.64 -13.10 -14.90
CA ILE A 11 24.93 -11.82 -14.85
C ILE A 11 24.66 -11.32 -13.44
N ILE A 12 24.30 -12.20 -12.50
CA ILE A 12 24.10 -11.82 -11.10
C ILE A 12 25.40 -11.31 -10.46
N ALA A 13 26.53 -11.96 -10.76
CA ALA A 13 27.84 -11.53 -10.27
C ALA A 13 28.21 -10.14 -10.83
N LEU A 14 28.04 -9.92 -12.14
CA LEU A 14 28.32 -8.64 -12.79
C LEU A 14 27.48 -7.49 -12.22
N LEU A 15 26.18 -7.72 -12.00
CA LEU A 15 25.29 -6.72 -11.42
C LEU A 15 25.71 -6.37 -9.99
N LYS A 16 26.06 -7.37 -9.17
CA LYS A 16 26.60 -7.16 -7.82
C LYS A 16 27.90 -6.36 -7.83
N GLU A 17 28.84 -6.74 -8.70
CA GLU A 17 30.17 -6.14 -8.80
C GLU A 17 30.11 -4.68 -9.25
N HIS A 18 29.39 -4.40 -10.34
CA HIS A 18 29.40 -3.06 -10.94
C HIS A 18 28.30 -2.14 -10.42
N SER A 19 27.27 -2.70 -9.79
CA SER A 19 26.12 -1.97 -9.26
C SER A 19 25.58 -0.88 -10.20
N PRO A 20 25.28 -1.20 -11.49
CA PRO A 20 24.98 -0.17 -12.48
C PRO A 20 23.74 0.64 -12.09
N ALA A 21 23.83 1.95 -12.31
CA ALA A 21 22.77 2.92 -12.02
C ALA A 21 21.94 3.20 -13.27
N PHE A 22 20.93 2.36 -13.52
CA PHE A 22 20.04 2.54 -14.66
C PHE A 22 18.88 3.48 -14.37
N GLN A 23 18.37 3.52 -13.13
CA GLN A 23 17.18 4.30 -12.80
C GLN A 23 17.52 5.76 -12.53
N LEU A 24 16.56 6.65 -12.78
CA LEU A 24 16.65 8.05 -12.39
C LEU A 24 16.67 8.18 -10.86
N GLN A 25 17.49 9.10 -10.36
CA GLN A 25 17.45 9.50 -8.96
C GLN A 25 16.28 10.45 -8.74
N SER A 26 15.16 9.96 -8.22
CA SER A 26 13.99 10.76 -7.85
C SER A 26 13.99 11.19 -6.38
N GLY A 27 13.02 12.01 -5.98
CA GLY A 27 12.91 12.54 -4.61
C GLY A 27 13.92 13.65 -4.30
N ILE A 28 14.52 14.23 -5.34
CA ILE A 28 15.43 15.39 -5.25
C ILE A 28 14.75 16.63 -5.84
N GLN A 29 15.30 17.81 -5.57
CA GLN A 29 14.72 19.07 -6.02
C GLN A 29 14.59 19.15 -7.55
N GLU A 30 15.56 18.63 -8.29
CA GLU A 30 15.62 18.66 -9.75
C GLU A 30 14.71 17.62 -10.41
N LEU A 31 14.41 16.52 -9.70
CA LEU A 31 13.52 15.47 -10.15
C LEU A 31 12.70 14.94 -8.96
N PRO A 32 11.60 15.62 -8.61
CA PRO A 32 10.78 15.21 -7.47
C PRO A 32 10.17 13.81 -7.65
N SER A 33 9.74 13.47 -8.87
CA SER A 33 9.16 12.17 -9.21
C SER A 33 9.58 11.76 -10.62
N SER A 34 10.24 10.61 -10.75
CA SER A 34 10.56 9.99 -12.03
C SER A 34 9.30 9.52 -12.76
N GLU A 35 8.36 8.91 -12.03
CA GLU A 35 7.06 8.48 -12.57
C GLU A 35 6.28 9.66 -13.16
N GLY A 36 6.16 10.76 -12.40
CA GLY A 36 5.49 11.97 -12.87
C GLY A 36 6.19 12.62 -14.06
N PHE A 37 7.52 12.56 -14.09
CA PHE A 37 8.33 13.08 -15.20
C PHE A 37 8.14 12.28 -16.50
N LEU A 38 8.02 10.96 -16.39
CA LEU A 38 7.86 10.03 -17.52
C LEU A 38 6.40 9.76 -17.92
N ALA A 39 5.42 10.23 -17.13
CA ALA A 39 3.99 9.96 -17.31
C ALA A 39 3.42 10.34 -18.70
N ASN A 40 4.07 11.27 -19.40
CA ASN A 40 3.57 11.79 -20.69
C ASN A 40 4.18 11.09 -21.92
N GLY A 41 4.93 10.01 -21.72
CA GLY A 41 5.52 9.22 -22.80
C GLY A 41 7.05 9.14 -22.71
N PRO A 42 7.69 8.59 -23.75
CA PRO A 42 9.10 8.27 -23.70
C PRO A 42 9.98 9.50 -23.72
N ARG A 43 11.10 9.46 -22.98
CA ARG A 43 12.04 10.57 -22.86
C ARG A 43 13.48 10.08 -22.83
N ALA A 44 14.35 10.82 -23.51
CA ALA A 44 15.78 10.76 -23.26
C ALA A 44 16.10 11.55 -21.98
N THR A 45 16.90 10.97 -21.10
CA THR A 45 17.20 11.51 -19.77
C THR A 45 18.70 11.45 -19.47
N ASP A 46 19.51 11.69 -20.49
CA ASP A 46 20.98 11.61 -20.44
C ASP A 46 21.60 12.58 -19.43
N ASN A 47 20.97 13.73 -19.22
CA ASN A 47 21.45 14.78 -18.33
C ASN A 47 20.95 14.68 -16.88
N LEU A 48 20.15 13.66 -16.57
CA LEU A 48 19.58 13.49 -15.23
C LEU A 48 20.44 12.55 -14.38
N LYS A 49 20.52 12.85 -13.08
CA LYS A 49 21.21 11.99 -12.10
C LYS A 49 20.55 10.62 -12.04
N ARG A 50 21.36 9.58 -11.90
CA ARG A 50 20.93 8.18 -11.79
C ARG A 50 21.33 7.56 -10.48
N LYS A 51 20.60 6.53 -10.08
CA LYS A 51 20.87 5.73 -8.89
C LYS A 51 20.54 4.27 -9.19
N SER A 52 21.22 3.36 -8.49
CA SER A 52 20.88 1.94 -8.54
C SER A 52 19.68 1.71 -7.62
N HIS A 53 18.47 1.70 -8.20
CA HIS A 53 17.24 1.29 -7.55
C HIS A 53 16.87 -0.09 -8.09
N ALA A 54 17.65 -1.10 -7.71
CA ALA A 54 17.49 -2.45 -8.21
C ALA A 54 16.41 -3.23 -7.45
N SER A 55 15.68 -4.08 -8.15
CA SER A 55 14.94 -5.17 -7.53
C SER A 55 15.90 -6.06 -6.72
N SER A 56 15.40 -6.72 -5.68
CA SER A 56 16.29 -7.38 -4.72
C SER A 56 17.07 -8.53 -5.33
N LEU A 57 18.26 -8.80 -4.78
CA LEU A 57 19.09 -9.92 -5.24
C LEU A 57 18.36 -11.26 -5.14
N ALA A 58 17.53 -11.45 -4.12
CA ALA A 58 16.70 -12.64 -3.97
C ALA A 58 15.70 -12.79 -5.12
N LEU A 59 15.07 -11.69 -5.56
CA LEU A 59 14.19 -11.69 -6.73
C LEU A 59 14.97 -12.04 -8.01
N LEU A 60 16.11 -11.40 -8.23
CA LEU A 60 16.93 -11.63 -9.43
C LEU A 60 17.44 -13.08 -9.50
N GLU A 61 17.90 -13.63 -8.37
CA GLU A 61 18.30 -15.03 -8.28
C GLU A 61 17.10 -15.96 -8.54
N TYR A 62 15.92 -15.63 -8.03
CA TYR A 62 14.70 -16.39 -8.31
C TYR A 62 14.32 -16.40 -9.80
N LEU A 63 14.44 -15.26 -10.49
CA LEU A 63 14.22 -15.17 -11.94
C LEU A 63 15.15 -16.14 -12.70
N THR A 64 16.43 -16.23 -12.33
CA THR A 64 17.36 -17.17 -12.99
C THR A 64 16.94 -18.63 -12.86
N VAL A 65 16.23 -18.98 -11.78
CA VAL A 65 15.75 -20.34 -11.50
C VAL A 65 14.50 -20.67 -12.29
N ILE A 66 13.52 -19.75 -12.36
CA ILE A 66 12.22 -20.03 -12.98
C ILE A 66 12.22 -19.87 -14.50
N ILE A 67 13.06 -19.00 -15.05
CA ILE A 67 13.08 -18.73 -16.49
C ILE A 67 13.82 -19.86 -17.19
N LYS A 68 13.12 -20.53 -18.13
CA LYS A 68 13.70 -21.57 -18.98
C LYS A 68 14.18 -20.96 -20.30
N PRO A 69 15.18 -21.56 -20.97
CA PRO A 69 15.78 -20.99 -22.19
C PRO A 69 14.79 -20.71 -23.33
N GLY A 70 13.65 -21.41 -23.40
CA GLY A 70 12.62 -21.19 -24.42
C GLY A 70 11.54 -20.18 -24.05
N PHE A 71 11.63 -19.52 -22.89
CA PHE A 71 10.56 -18.66 -22.40
C PHE A 71 10.53 -17.31 -23.11
N VAL A 72 9.30 -16.81 -23.32
CA VAL A 72 9.02 -15.43 -23.69
C VAL A 72 8.61 -14.68 -22.43
N THR A 73 9.27 -13.55 -22.16
CA THR A 73 9.09 -12.80 -20.92
C THR A 73 8.73 -11.35 -21.18
N LEU A 74 8.08 -10.71 -20.21
CA LEU A 74 7.63 -9.33 -20.29
C LEU A 74 7.90 -8.63 -18.95
N GLU A 75 8.30 -7.38 -18.97
CA GLU A 75 8.29 -6.54 -17.79
C GLU A 75 7.77 -5.12 -18.09
N THR A 76 7.16 -4.50 -17.08
CA THR A 76 6.94 -3.05 -17.04
C THR A 76 7.93 -2.45 -16.05
N GLY A 77 8.65 -1.41 -16.49
CA GLY A 77 9.88 -0.97 -15.83
C GLY A 77 11.12 -1.64 -16.44
N GLY A 78 12.30 -1.06 -16.20
CA GLY A 78 13.56 -1.56 -16.76
C GLY A 78 14.73 -1.35 -15.81
N GLY A 79 15.65 -2.31 -15.75
CA GLY A 79 16.77 -2.31 -14.82
C GLY A 79 17.58 -3.60 -14.76
N TRP A 80 17.88 -4.02 -13.53
CA TRP A 80 18.66 -5.24 -13.29
C TRP A 80 17.87 -6.50 -13.68
N SER A 81 16.55 -6.49 -13.49
CA SER A 81 15.65 -7.54 -13.96
C SER A 81 15.78 -7.75 -15.47
N THR A 82 15.81 -6.67 -16.26
CA THR A 82 16.01 -6.69 -17.72
C THR A 82 17.28 -7.46 -18.10
N CYS A 83 18.37 -7.20 -17.39
CA CYS A 83 19.65 -7.88 -17.61
C CYS A 83 19.54 -9.40 -17.34
N VAL A 84 18.81 -9.78 -16.29
CA VAL A 84 18.56 -11.20 -15.95
C VAL A 84 17.65 -11.85 -16.99
N PHE A 85 16.59 -11.18 -17.43
CA PHE A 85 15.72 -11.68 -18.50
C PHE A 85 16.49 -11.87 -19.80
N ALA A 86 17.34 -10.92 -20.18
CA ALA A 86 18.21 -11.01 -21.35
C ALA A 86 19.09 -12.26 -21.32
N ALA A 87 19.72 -12.55 -20.18
CA ALA A 87 20.58 -13.72 -20.02
C ALA A 87 19.82 -15.06 -19.95
N CYS A 88 18.52 -15.05 -19.63
CA CYS A 88 17.77 -16.26 -19.31
C CYS A 88 16.71 -16.67 -20.34
N ALA A 89 16.06 -15.72 -21.00
CA ALA A 89 14.88 -15.94 -21.84
C ALA A 89 15.24 -16.07 -23.33
N ALA A 90 14.39 -16.73 -24.11
CA ALA A 90 14.50 -16.74 -25.57
C ALA A 90 14.17 -15.37 -26.17
N ARG A 91 13.19 -14.69 -25.57
CA ARG A 91 12.73 -13.35 -25.95
C ARG A 91 12.28 -12.60 -24.69
N HIS A 92 12.61 -11.33 -24.62
CA HIS A 92 12.20 -10.46 -23.53
C HIS A 92 11.62 -9.16 -24.08
N ILE A 93 10.48 -8.72 -23.56
CA ILE A 93 9.86 -7.45 -23.89
C ILE A 93 9.97 -6.56 -22.65
N CYS A 94 10.65 -5.44 -22.75
CA CYS A 94 10.81 -4.46 -21.68
C CYS A 94 10.02 -3.20 -22.05
N VAL A 95 8.97 -2.90 -21.29
CA VAL A 95 8.16 -1.70 -21.46
C VAL A 95 8.67 -0.63 -20.50
N ASN A 96 9.41 0.35 -21.01
CA ASN A 96 10.03 1.39 -20.21
C ASN A 96 10.14 2.72 -20.99
N PRO A 97 9.58 3.83 -20.49
CA PRO A 97 9.62 5.12 -21.17
C PRO A 97 10.97 5.84 -21.07
N ASP A 98 11.88 5.44 -20.19
CA ASP A 98 13.22 6.03 -20.13
C ASP A 98 14.15 5.43 -21.21
N ILE A 99 14.25 6.14 -22.33
CA ILE A 99 15.07 5.76 -23.50
C ILE A 99 16.55 5.64 -23.10
N THR A 100 17.01 6.50 -22.20
CA THR A 100 18.41 6.48 -21.76
C THR A 100 18.69 5.26 -20.88
N ALA A 101 17.78 4.91 -19.96
CA ALA A 101 17.92 3.68 -19.16
C ALA A 101 18.02 2.45 -20.06
N ASN A 102 17.17 2.34 -21.08
CA ASN A 102 17.18 1.22 -22.04
C ASN A 102 18.54 1.10 -22.75
N ARG A 103 19.11 2.22 -23.19
CA ARG A 103 20.45 2.26 -23.82
C ARG A 103 21.56 1.90 -22.84
N LEU A 104 21.47 2.34 -21.59
CA LEU A 104 22.47 2.01 -20.56
C LEU A 104 22.46 0.52 -20.23
N ILE A 105 21.28 -0.10 -20.17
CA ILE A 105 21.13 -1.55 -20.00
C ILE A 105 21.81 -2.29 -21.16
N GLN A 106 21.53 -1.91 -22.42
CA GLN A 106 22.19 -2.50 -23.58
C GLN A 106 23.72 -2.33 -23.53
N SER A 107 24.19 -1.12 -23.26
CA SER A 107 25.63 -0.82 -23.14
C SER A 107 26.32 -1.64 -22.05
N PHE A 108 25.65 -1.85 -20.91
CA PHE A 108 26.16 -2.70 -19.84
C PHE A 108 26.28 -4.16 -20.28
N LEU A 109 25.25 -4.70 -20.94
CA LEU A 109 25.27 -6.07 -21.46
C LEU A 109 26.35 -6.26 -22.55
N ASP A 110 26.50 -5.29 -23.45
CA ASP A 110 27.56 -5.26 -24.46
C ASP A 110 28.96 -5.26 -23.84
N THR A 111 29.20 -4.34 -22.90
CA THR A 111 30.48 -4.18 -22.21
C THR A 111 30.93 -5.46 -21.52
N HIS A 112 29.99 -6.27 -21.04
CA HIS A 112 30.27 -7.52 -20.34
C HIS A 112 30.04 -8.80 -21.17
N ALA A 113 29.87 -8.65 -22.49
CA ALA A 113 29.66 -9.73 -23.44
C ALA A 113 28.54 -10.68 -23.00
N VAL A 114 27.38 -10.11 -22.64
CA VAL A 114 26.14 -10.85 -22.36
C VAL A 114 25.22 -10.66 -23.56
N GLN A 115 24.74 -11.77 -24.13
CA GLN A 115 23.85 -11.72 -25.30
C GLN A 115 22.53 -11.03 -24.93
N HIS A 116 22.12 -10.06 -25.74
CA HIS A 116 20.91 -9.27 -25.50
C HIS A 116 20.07 -8.97 -26.75
N GLY A 117 20.42 -9.56 -27.90
CA GLY A 117 19.64 -9.44 -29.15
C GLY A 117 18.22 -10.02 -29.07
N ASN A 118 17.87 -10.64 -27.94
CA ASN A 118 16.55 -11.14 -27.58
C ASN A 118 15.67 -10.11 -26.87
N ILE A 119 16.17 -8.91 -26.54
CA ILE A 119 15.40 -7.85 -25.88
C ILE A 119 14.71 -6.94 -26.91
N GLU A 120 13.42 -6.72 -26.71
CA GLU A 120 12.62 -5.72 -27.39
C GLU A 120 12.24 -4.61 -26.40
N PHE A 121 12.74 -3.40 -26.61
CA PHE A 121 12.38 -2.23 -25.81
C PHE A 121 11.17 -1.52 -26.41
N ALA A 122 10.03 -1.61 -25.73
CA ALA A 122 8.86 -0.78 -26.01
C ALA A 122 9.03 0.56 -25.28
N ASN A 123 9.65 1.53 -25.96
CA ASN A 123 9.94 2.87 -25.44
C ASN A 123 8.65 3.70 -25.31
N ASP A 124 7.81 3.40 -24.33
CA ASP A 124 6.62 4.19 -23.97
C ASP A 124 6.16 3.86 -22.55
N THR A 125 5.15 4.57 -22.06
CA THR A 125 4.46 4.20 -20.83
C THR A 125 3.62 2.94 -21.06
N SER A 126 3.44 2.12 -20.01
CA SER A 126 2.79 0.81 -20.13
C SER A 126 1.33 0.88 -20.56
N ASP A 127 0.60 1.91 -20.14
CA ASP A 127 -0.77 2.21 -20.56
C ASP A 127 -0.89 2.51 -22.08
N ARG A 128 0.21 2.88 -22.74
CA ARG A 128 0.27 3.12 -24.20
C ARG A 128 0.93 2.00 -24.97
N ALA A 129 1.96 1.38 -24.40
CA ALA A 129 2.73 0.31 -25.05
C ALA A 129 1.96 -1.01 -25.08
N LEU A 130 1.48 -1.49 -23.93
CA LEU A 130 0.82 -2.80 -23.81
C LEU A 130 -0.38 -2.95 -24.75
N PRO A 131 -1.34 -2.00 -24.82
CA PRO A 131 -2.45 -2.10 -25.76
C PRO A 131 -2.04 -2.11 -27.24
N ARG A 132 -0.86 -1.58 -27.61
CA ARG A 132 -0.34 -1.64 -28.99
C ARG A 132 0.37 -2.95 -29.29
N LEU A 133 1.19 -3.43 -28.35
CA LEU A 133 1.95 -4.67 -28.49
C LEU A 133 1.06 -5.89 -28.72
N PHE A 134 -0.18 -5.85 -28.23
CA PHE A 134 -1.09 -6.99 -28.26
C PHE A 134 -2.24 -6.86 -29.30
N GLN A 135 -2.06 -6.01 -30.31
CA GLN A 135 -3.05 -5.80 -31.41
C GLN A 135 -3.05 -6.87 -32.50
N THR A 136 -2.39 -8.03 -32.29
CA THR A 136 -2.28 -9.24 -33.15
C THR A 136 -1.08 -9.32 -34.11
N PRO A 137 -0.46 -10.52 -34.27
CA PRO A 137 -0.59 -11.71 -33.42
C PRO A 137 0.13 -11.53 -32.08
N THR A 138 -0.53 -11.94 -31.01
CA THR A 138 -0.10 -11.66 -29.64
C THR A 138 0.82 -12.77 -29.13
N PRO A 139 2.04 -12.45 -28.65
CA PRO A 139 2.93 -13.48 -28.09
C PRO A 139 2.34 -14.05 -26.80
N SER A 140 2.45 -15.37 -26.63
CA SER A 140 2.15 -16.02 -25.36
C SER A 140 3.30 -15.77 -24.38
N ILE A 141 3.02 -15.14 -23.25
CA ILE A 141 4.02 -14.81 -22.22
C ILE A 141 4.09 -15.92 -21.19
N ASP A 142 5.31 -16.36 -20.86
CA ASP A 142 5.59 -17.36 -19.82
C ASP A 142 5.77 -16.74 -18.43
N VAL A 143 6.48 -15.60 -18.37
CA VAL A 143 6.79 -14.90 -17.12
C VAL A 143 6.64 -13.40 -17.34
N ALA A 144 5.89 -12.74 -16.46
CA ALA A 144 5.71 -11.29 -16.47
C ALA A 144 6.12 -10.67 -15.12
N LEU A 145 6.76 -9.50 -15.14
CA LEU A 145 7.09 -8.71 -13.96
C LEU A 145 6.44 -7.31 -14.06
N ILE A 146 5.74 -6.90 -13.02
CA ILE A 146 5.27 -5.52 -12.84
C ILE A 146 6.21 -4.87 -11.81
N ASP A 147 7.08 -3.98 -12.28
CA ASP A 147 8.11 -3.26 -11.48
C ASP A 147 8.41 -1.88 -12.11
N GLY A 148 7.34 -1.20 -12.54
CA GLY A 148 7.40 -0.01 -13.37
C GLY A 148 6.88 1.23 -12.64
N ASN A 149 5.89 1.89 -13.23
CA ASN A 149 5.20 2.98 -12.58
C ASN A 149 4.19 2.42 -11.57
N HIS A 150 4.40 2.72 -10.30
CA HIS A 150 3.55 2.25 -9.21
C HIS A 150 2.45 3.24 -8.84
N SER A 151 2.28 4.36 -9.54
CA SER A 151 1.15 5.28 -9.35
C SER A 151 -0.20 4.60 -9.67
N PHE A 152 -1.25 4.91 -8.90
CA PHE A 152 -2.60 4.44 -9.24
C PHE A 152 -3.09 5.08 -10.55
N PRO A 153 -3.68 4.33 -11.51
CA PRO A 153 -4.06 2.91 -11.47
C PRO A 153 -3.08 1.97 -12.21
N ILE A 154 -1.84 2.40 -12.48
CA ILE A 154 -0.94 1.75 -13.46
C ILE A 154 -0.71 0.26 -13.19
N PRO A 155 -0.41 -0.23 -11.98
CA PRO A 155 -0.24 -1.67 -11.76
C PRO A 155 -1.45 -2.52 -12.19
N VAL A 156 -2.67 -2.01 -11.98
CA VAL A 156 -3.92 -2.67 -12.40
C VAL A 156 -4.07 -2.64 -13.92
N VAL A 157 -3.67 -1.55 -14.58
CA VAL A 157 -3.65 -1.43 -16.05
C VAL A 157 -2.61 -2.38 -16.66
N ASP A 158 -1.42 -2.45 -16.08
CA ASP A 158 -0.36 -3.37 -16.49
C ASP A 158 -0.87 -4.82 -16.41
N TRP A 159 -1.39 -5.20 -15.24
CA TRP A 159 -1.99 -6.51 -15.05
C TRP A 159 -3.11 -6.78 -16.06
N HIS A 160 -4.00 -5.81 -16.32
CA HIS A 160 -5.13 -5.99 -17.22
C HIS A 160 -4.70 -6.50 -18.60
N TYR A 161 -3.64 -5.90 -19.17
CA TYR A 161 -3.10 -6.30 -20.47
C TYR A 161 -2.19 -7.53 -20.39
N ILE A 162 -1.39 -7.66 -19.33
CA ILE A 162 -0.53 -8.84 -19.12
C ILE A 162 -1.38 -10.11 -18.99
N ASP A 163 -2.49 -10.06 -18.25
CA ASP A 163 -3.41 -11.20 -18.09
C ASP A 163 -3.98 -11.69 -19.43
N LEU A 164 -4.14 -10.82 -20.43
CA LEU A 164 -4.63 -11.23 -21.76
C LEU A 164 -3.64 -12.12 -22.52
N VAL A 165 -2.35 -12.07 -22.16
CA VAL A 165 -1.26 -12.68 -22.94
C VAL A 165 -0.44 -13.69 -22.13
N LEU A 166 -0.52 -13.63 -20.81
CA LEU A 166 0.08 -14.59 -19.91
C LEU A 166 -0.66 -15.93 -20.05
N ARG A 167 0.07 -16.99 -20.40
CA ARG A 167 -0.54 -18.32 -20.56
C ARG A 167 -0.99 -18.91 -19.22
N LYS A 168 -1.88 -19.89 -19.26
CA LYS A 168 -2.09 -20.79 -18.12
C LYS A 168 -0.77 -21.48 -17.72
N GLY A 169 -0.50 -21.52 -16.42
CA GLY A 169 0.75 -21.95 -15.81
C GLY A 169 1.90 -20.95 -15.99
N GLY A 170 1.63 -19.75 -16.51
CA GLY A 170 2.56 -18.63 -16.54
C GLY A 170 2.69 -17.98 -15.17
N ILE A 171 3.83 -17.32 -14.93
CA ILE A 171 4.15 -16.70 -13.65
C ILE A 171 4.04 -15.17 -13.75
N LEU A 172 3.27 -14.57 -12.86
CA LEU A 172 3.19 -13.13 -12.68
C LEU A 172 3.92 -12.75 -11.39
N LEU A 173 4.87 -11.83 -11.49
CA LEU A 173 5.55 -11.20 -10.37
C LEU A 173 5.07 -9.75 -10.27
N VAL A 174 4.78 -9.31 -9.05
CA VAL A 174 4.34 -7.94 -8.74
C VAL A 174 5.27 -7.40 -7.67
N ASP A 175 6.14 -6.46 -8.03
CA ASP A 175 7.10 -5.85 -7.09
C ASP A 175 6.47 -4.68 -6.32
N ASP A 176 7.15 -4.20 -5.27
CA ASP A 176 6.70 -3.07 -4.45
C ASP A 176 5.31 -3.26 -3.81
N THR A 177 5.02 -4.46 -3.30
CA THR A 177 3.75 -4.78 -2.63
C THR A 177 3.44 -3.90 -1.41
N ASN A 178 4.44 -3.20 -0.87
CA ASN A 178 4.30 -2.20 0.18
C ASN A 178 3.68 -0.87 -0.30
N VAL A 179 3.66 -0.61 -1.60
CA VAL A 179 3.02 0.57 -2.19
C VAL A 179 1.51 0.34 -2.29
N LYS A 180 0.70 1.29 -1.81
CA LYS A 180 -0.76 1.12 -1.66
C LYS A 180 -1.48 0.79 -2.98
N SER A 181 -1.09 1.43 -4.07
CA SER A 181 -1.64 1.20 -5.41
C SER A 181 -1.33 -0.21 -5.93
N VAL A 182 -0.17 -0.76 -5.58
CA VAL A 182 0.21 -2.15 -5.89
C VAL A 182 -0.56 -3.12 -4.98
N ALA A 183 -0.71 -2.79 -3.70
CA ALA A 183 -1.46 -3.61 -2.75
C ALA A 183 -2.91 -3.87 -3.22
N VAL A 184 -3.57 -2.89 -3.84
CA VAL A 184 -4.90 -3.07 -4.45
C VAL A 184 -4.92 -4.20 -5.48
N LEU A 185 -3.90 -4.28 -6.34
CA LEU A 185 -3.77 -5.40 -7.30
C LEU A 185 -3.54 -6.72 -6.58
N CYS A 186 -2.71 -6.75 -5.55
CA CYS A 186 -2.43 -7.97 -4.79
C CYS A 186 -3.67 -8.49 -4.03
N ASP A 187 -4.48 -7.60 -3.46
CA ASP A 187 -5.74 -7.93 -2.80
C ASP A 187 -6.71 -8.54 -3.82
N TYR A 188 -6.82 -7.94 -5.00
CA TYR A 188 -7.59 -8.49 -6.12
C TYR A 188 -7.12 -9.89 -6.51
N LEU A 189 -5.83 -10.04 -6.86
CA LEU A 189 -5.26 -11.32 -7.29
C LEU A 189 -5.38 -12.44 -6.23
N SER A 190 -5.39 -12.09 -4.95
CA SER A 190 -5.54 -13.05 -3.85
C SER A 190 -6.96 -13.60 -3.72
N SER A 191 -7.95 -12.88 -4.23
CA SER A 191 -9.37 -13.29 -4.23
C SER A 191 -9.81 -13.95 -5.54
N GLU A 192 -9.03 -13.79 -6.61
CA GLU A 192 -9.40 -14.26 -7.93
C GLU A 192 -9.08 -15.74 -8.16
N LEU A 193 -10.05 -16.49 -8.67
CA LEU A 193 -9.89 -17.92 -8.98
C LEU A 193 -8.98 -18.20 -10.19
N SER A 194 -8.53 -17.16 -10.87
CA SER A 194 -7.66 -17.26 -12.07
C SER A 194 -6.18 -17.23 -11.70
N TYR A 195 -5.85 -16.86 -10.47
CA TYR A 195 -4.49 -16.78 -9.97
C TYR A 195 -4.34 -17.55 -8.65
N LYS A 196 -3.15 -18.08 -8.43
CA LYS A 196 -2.75 -18.68 -7.15
C LYS A 196 -1.48 -18.00 -6.69
N LYS A 197 -1.50 -17.40 -5.49
CA LYS A 197 -0.26 -16.91 -4.86
C LYS A 197 0.63 -18.11 -4.54
N CYS A 198 1.83 -18.13 -5.12
CA CYS A 198 2.80 -19.20 -4.95
C CYS A 198 3.72 -18.93 -3.76
N LYS A 199 4.19 -17.69 -3.64
CA LYS A 199 5.14 -17.24 -2.62
C LYS A 199 5.23 -15.71 -2.59
N GLU A 200 6.01 -15.21 -1.64
CA GLU A 200 6.43 -13.82 -1.51
C GLU A 200 7.95 -13.80 -1.34
N ILE A 201 8.62 -12.91 -2.06
CA ILE A 201 10.07 -12.70 -1.99
C ILE A 201 10.28 -11.25 -1.60
N GLU A 202 10.51 -11.01 -0.32
CA GLU A 202 10.59 -9.65 0.24
C GLU A 202 9.35 -8.81 -0.12
N ARG A 203 9.49 -7.78 -0.96
CA ARG A 203 8.40 -6.91 -1.43
C ARG A 203 7.79 -7.33 -2.77
N THR A 204 8.12 -8.53 -3.26
CA THR A 204 7.58 -9.06 -4.52
C THR A 204 6.63 -10.23 -4.28
N ALA A 205 5.38 -10.11 -4.71
CA ALA A 205 4.43 -11.22 -4.70
C ALA A 205 4.52 -12.02 -6.01
N VAL A 206 4.48 -13.35 -5.89
CA VAL A 206 4.57 -14.26 -7.04
C VAL A 206 3.29 -15.08 -7.16
N TYR A 207 2.66 -15.01 -8.33
CA TYR A 207 1.43 -15.71 -8.65
C TYR A 207 1.61 -16.61 -9.87
N GLU A 208 0.92 -17.76 -9.87
CA GLU A 208 0.75 -18.60 -11.05
C GLU A 208 -0.65 -18.37 -11.61
N LYS A 209 -0.75 -18.16 -12.93
CA LYS A 209 -2.05 -18.07 -13.61
C LYS A 209 -2.62 -19.48 -13.81
N ILE A 210 -3.69 -19.82 -13.11
CA ILE A 210 -4.25 -21.18 -13.06
C ILE A 210 -5.40 -21.43 -14.05
N ARG A 211 -5.96 -20.36 -14.65
CA ARG A 211 -7.01 -20.43 -15.68
C ARG A 211 -6.56 -19.71 -16.95
N GLU A 212 -7.05 -20.15 -18.10
CA GLU A 212 -6.71 -19.50 -19.38
C GLU A 212 -7.29 -18.09 -19.44
N ASN A 213 -8.57 -17.97 -19.09
CA ASN A 213 -9.32 -16.73 -19.10
C ASN A 213 -9.62 -16.30 -17.67
N ARG A 214 -9.54 -14.99 -17.43
CA ARG A 214 -10.08 -14.38 -16.21
C ARG A 214 -11.61 -14.50 -16.15
N VAL A 215 -12.14 -14.37 -14.95
CA VAL A 215 -13.59 -14.34 -14.72
C VAL A 215 -14.13 -12.97 -15.13
N TRP A 216 -15.11 -12.98 -16.03
CA TRP A 216 -15.88 -11.81 -16.42
C TRP A 216 -17.21 -11.77 -15.66
N GLY A 217 -17.72 -10.57 -15.39
CA GLY A 217 -18.92 -10.36 -14.58
C GLY A 217 -18.55 -10.05 -13.13
N TRP A 218 -18.95 -8.86 -12.67
CA TRP A 218 -18.58 -8.41 -11.33
C TRP A 218 -19.07 -9.36 -10.23
N ALA A 219 -20.25 -9.97 -10.38
CA ALA A 219 -20.81 -10.91 -9.39
C ALA A 219 -20.05 -12.25 -9.29
N ASP A 220 -19.38 -12.65 -10.38
CA ASP A 220 -18.65 -13.92 -10.46
C ASP A 220 -17.20 -13.79 -9.97
N GLN A 221 -16.68 -12.57 -9.89
CA GLN A 221 -15.36 -12.27 -9.37
C GLN A 221 -15.31 -12.44 -7.86
N GLY A 222 -14.38 -13.26 -7.38
CA GLY A 222 -14.19 -13.51 -5.95
C GLY A 222 -13.93 -12.24 -5.16
N TYR A 223 -13.29 -11.24 -5.79
CA TYR A 223 -13.06 -9.92 -5.19
C TYR A 223 -14.34 -9.17 -4.80
N ASN A 224 -15.42 -9.33 -5.56
CA ASN A 224 -16.69 -8.63 -5.33
C ASN A 224 -17.70 -9.50 -4.58
N GLN A 225 -17.43 -10.79 -4.42
CA GLN A 225 -18.27 -11.66 -3.62
C GLN A 225 -18.22 -11.15 -2.19
N LYS A 226 -19.41 -10.88 -1.63
CA LYS A 226 -19.54 -10.70 -0.18
C LYS A 226 -19.00 -11.98 0.42
N SER A 227 -17.90 -11.90 1.17
CA SER A 227 -17.53 -13.00 2.05
C SER A 227 -18.79 -13.39 2.84
N ASN A 228 -19.06 -14.69 3.01
CA ASN A 228 -20.13 -15.12 3.92
C ASN A 228 -19.79 -14.75 5.38
N ASP A 229 -18.56 -14.30 5.63
CA ASP A 229 -18.25 -13.43 6.75
C ASP A 229 -18.79 -12.04 6.47
N LYS A 230 -19.64 -11.50 7.36
CA LYS A 230 -20.08 -10.11 7.33
C LYS A 230 -18.88 -9.15 7.45
N HIS A 231 -18.10 -8.98 6.38
CA HIS A 231 -17.07 -7.98 6.25
C HIS A 231 -17.64 -6.83 5.46
N GLU A 232 -17.89 -5.74 6.17
CA GLU A 232 -18.00 -4.40 5.62
C GLU A 232 -16.82 -4.11 4.69
N LEU A 233 -17.10 -3.44 3.57
CA LEU A 233 -16.11 -2.87 2.66
C LEU A 233 -14.96 -2.20 3.43
N PRO A 234 -13.69 -2.34 3.02
CA PRO A 234 -12.59 -1.70 3.71
C PRO A 234 -12.64 -0.19 3.43
N PRO A 235 -12.72 0.69 4.45
CA PRO A 235 -12.37 2.09 4.25
C PRO A 235 -10.85 2.21 4.17
N ALA A 236 -10.39 3.11 3.31
CA ALA A 236 -8.99 3.46 3.18
C ALA A 236 -8.36 3.89 4.52
N THR A 237 -7.11 3.47 4.71
CA THR A 237 -6.08 3.97 5.63
C THR A 237 -6.09 3.57 7.11
N LEU A 238 -4.89 3.12 7.53
CA LEU A 238 -4.45 2.60 8.84
C LEU A 238 -5.02 1.22 9.17
N LYS A 239 -4.16 0.17 9.15
CA LYS A 239 -4.45 -1.09 9.85
C LYS A 239 -4.71 -0.72 11.32
N VAL A 240 -5.98 -0.59 11.68
CA VAL A 240 -6.40 -0.41 13.06
C VAL A 240 -6.15 -1.73 13.76
N ASP A 241 -5.14 -1.75 14.62
CA ASP A 241 -4.94 -2.86 15.54
C ASP A 241 -6.03 -2.79 16.61
N ARG A 242 -7.17 -3.42 16.32
CA ARG A 242 -8.34 -3.50 17.22
C ARG A 242 -7.97 -4.11 18.57
N GLN A 243 -7.01 -5.04 18.61
CA GLN A 243 -6.56 -5.64 19.86
C GLN A 243 -5.83 -4.60 20.71
N LYS A 244 -4.99 -3.77 20.09
CA LYS A 244 -4.32 -2.66 20.75
C LYS A 244 -5.28 -1.57 21.23
N GLU A 245 -6.32 -1.23 20.47
CA GLU A 245 -7.35 -0.27 20.91
C GLU A 245 -8.03 -0.73 22.19
N LEU A 246 -8.44 -2.00 22.24
CA LEU A 246 -9.11 -2.58 23.40
C LEU A 246 -8.17 -2.70 24.60
N LEU A 247 -6.91 -3.09 24.37
CA LEU A 247 -5.90 -3.13 25.42
C LEU A 247 -5.63 -1.75 26.03
N ASN A 248 -5.48 -0.72 25.18
CA ASN A 248 -5.29 0.66 25.63
C ASN A 248 -6.51 1.17 26.41
N ALA A 249 -7.72 0.90 25.91
CA ALA A 249 -8.95 1.26 26.61
C ALA A 249 -9.04 0.56 27.97
N GLU A 250 -8.68 -0.72 28.06
CA GLU A 250 -8.63 -1.47 29.31
C GLU A 250 -7.71 -0.82 30.34
N ILE A 251 -6.48 -0.48 29.95
CA ILE A 251 -5.48 0.13 30.82
C ILE A 251 -6.03 1.44 31.40
N VAL A 252 -6.55 2.31 30.53
CA VAL A 252 -7.10 3.63 30.91
C VAL A 252 -8.32 3.48 31.82
N ILE A 253 -9.26 2.61 31.47
CA ILE A 253 -10.50 2.46 32.22
C ILE A 253 -10.25 1.77 33.57
N THR A 254 -9.29 0.85 33.64
CA THR A 254 -8.83 0.27 34.91
C THR A 254 -8.27 1.37 35.81
N PHE A 255 -7.42 2.25 35.28
CA PHE A 255 -6.91 3.39 36.01
C PHE A 255 -8.02 4.33 36.48
N PHE A 256 -9.00 4.66 35.60
CA PHE A 256 -10.15 5.49 35.98
C PHE A 256 -11.03 4.84 37.04
N THR A 257 -11.21 3.52 36.99
CA THR A 257 -11.95 2.75 37.99
C THR A 257 -11.26 2.82 39.36
N GLN A 258 -9.94 2.61 39.39
CA GLN A 258 -9.14 2.67 40.62
C GLN A 258 -9.09 4.07 41.22
N THR A 259 -9.02 5.10 40.37
CA THR A 259 -8.94 6.51 40.79
C THR A 259 -10.31 7.19 40.91
N LYS A 260 -11.41 6.46 40.68
CA LYS A 260 -12.80 6.94 40.70
C LYS A 260 -13.03 8.16 39.79
N ARG A 261 -12.37 8.21 38.63
CA ARG A 261 -12.50 9.31 37.65
C ARG A 261 -13.70 9.12 36.75
N ARG A 262 -14.62 10.08 36.78
CA ARG A 262 -15.84 10.15 35.98
C ARG A 262 -15.49 10.39 34.52
N TYR A 263 -15.89 9.49 33.63
CA TYR A 263 -15.55 9.60 32.21
C TYR A 263 -16.74 9.37 31.28
N ALA A 264 -16.61 9.85 30.04
CA ALA A 264 -17.53 9.61 28.95
C ALA A 264 -16.79 8.98 27.76
N LEU A 265 -17.53 8.28 26.88
CA LEU A 265 -17.02 7.81 25.59
C LEU A 265 -17.49 8.77 24.50
N PHE A 266 -16.62 9.08 23.54
CA PHE A 266 -17.01 9.78 22.31
C PHE A 266 -17.00 8.80 21.13
N GLY A 267 -18.19 8.53 20.59
CA GLY A 267 -18.48 7.68 19.44
C GLY A 267 -19.35 6.50 19.84
N ALA A 268 -20.51 6.33 19.18
CA ALA A 268 -21.44 5.22 19.35
C ALA A 268 -21.20 4.12 18.30
N GLY A 269 -19.93 3.73 18.15
CA GLY A 269 -19.47 2.78 17.12
C GLY A 269 -19.10 1.39 17.67
N LYS A 270 -18.54 0.54 16.80
CA LYS A 270 -18.12 -0.83 17.13
C LYS A 270 -17.12 -0.91 18.29
N VAL A 271 -16.15 0.01 18.34
CA VAL A 271 -15.15 0.06 19.41
C VAL A 271 -15.80 0.39 20.75
N ALA A 272 -16.69 1.39 20.78
CA ALA A 272 -17.43 1.73 21.99
C ALA A 272 -18.26 0.54 22.49
N ASN A 273 -18.89 -0.22 21.58
CA ASN A 273 -19.61 -1.44 21.94
C ASN A 273 -18.69 -2.46 22.63
N GLN A 274 -17.54 -2.75 22.03
CA GLN A 274 -16.55 -3.69 22.58
C GLN A 274 -15.97 -3.21 23.92
N ILE A 275 -15.73 -1.90 24.06
CA ILE A 275 -15.29 -1.30 25.33
C ILE A 275 -16.36 -1.51 26.41
N ILE A 276 -17.64 -1.28 26.12
CA ILE A 276 -18.73 -1.48 27.08
C ILE A 276 -18.88 -2.96 27.47
N GLU A 277 -18.79 -3.88 26.51
CA GLU A 277 -18.79 -5.32 26.77
C GLU A 277 -17.62 -5.71 27.69
N MET A 278 -16.42 -5.19 27.42
CA MET A 278 -15.22 -5.41 28.25
C MET A 278 -15.41 -4.85 29.67
N ILE A 279 -15.94 -3.63 29.81
CA ILE A 279 -16.23 -3.01 31.12
C ILE A 279 -17.14 -3.92 31.93
N SER A 280 -18.22 -4.41 31.32
CA SER A 280 -19.18 -5.31 31.96
C SER A 280 -18.52 -6.62 32.39
N ALA A 281 -17.79 -7.27 31.48
CA ALA A 281 -17.10 -8.53 31.74
C ALA A 281 -16.06 -8.42 32.87
N LYS A 282 -15.34 -7.29 32.94
CA LYS A 282 -14.30 -7.02 33.94
C LYS A 282 -14.79 -6.29 35.19
N LYS A 283 -16.10 -6.02 35.29
CA LYS A 283 -16.74 -5.28 36.40
C LYS A 283 -16.05 -3.93 36.67
N LEU A 284 -15.63 -3.24 35.61
CA LEU A 284 -15.02 -1.91 35.68
C LEU A 284 -16.10 -0.83 35.84
N MET A 285 -15.70 0.38 36.25
CA MET A 285 -16.62 1.50 36.36
C MET A 285 -17.15 1.89 34.96
N PRO A 286 -18.48 1.97 34.75
CA PRO A 286 -19.03 2.33 33.44
C PRO A 286 -18.88 3.82 33.13
N PRO A 287 -18.86 4.22 31.84
CA PRO A 287 -18.97 5.62 31.45
C PRO A 287 -20.33 6.19 31.87
N ILE A 288 -20.39 7.50 32.03
CA ILE A 288 -21.59 8.19 32.50
C ILE A 288 -22.60 8.40 31.36
N PHE A 289 -22.10 8.65 30.16
CA PHE A 289 -22.85 8.79 28.93
C PHE A 289 -21.93 8.58 27.73
N VAL A 290 -22.54 8.50 26.54
CA VAL A 290 -21.85 8.49 25.26
C VAL A 290 -22.10 9.81 24.54
N LEU A 291 -21.05 10.37 23.93
CA LEU A 291 -21.14 11.50 23.03
C LEU A 291 -21.23 10.97 21.60
N ASP A 292 -22.19 11.44 20.81
CA ASP A 292 -22.27 11.12 19.38
C ASP A 292 -23.09 12.19 18.66
N ASN A 293 -22.75 12.47 17.39
CA ASN A 293 -23.44 13.47 16.56
C ASN A 293 -24.51 12.86 15.64
N THR A 294 -24.65 11.53 15.64
CA THR A 294 -25.58 10.83 14.75
C THR A 294 -27.02 11.19 15.13
N PRO A 295 -27.78 11.83 14.22
CA PRO A 295 -29.15 12.23 14.51
C PRO A 295 -30.02 11.01 14.87
N GLY A 296 -30.84 11.16 15.92
CA GLY A 296 -31.81 10.14 16.33
C GLY A 296 -31.27 9.05 17.25
N ILE A 297 -29.98 9.03 17.57
CA ILE A 297 -29.42 8.14 18.59
C ILE A 297 -29.51 8.83 19.96
N ASN A 298 -30.47 8.41 20.78
CA ASN A 298 -30.66 8.93 22.15
C ASN A 298 -30.12 7.98 23.24
N THR A 299 -29.87 6.72 22.89
CA THR A 299 -29.30 5.72 23.80
C THR A 299 -28.34 4.79 23.07
N PHE A 300 -27.33 4.29 23.77
CA PHE A 300 -26.36 3.31 23.28
C PHE A 300 -25.98 2.35 24.40
N GLN A 301 -26.29 1.05 24.23
CA GLN A 301 -26.05 0.03 25.27
C GLN A 301 -26.62 0.42 26.66
N GLY A 302 -27.80 1.04 26.68
CA GLY A 302 -28.45 1.51 27.90
C GLY A 302 -27.91 2.81 28.50
N LEU A 303 -26.87 3.40 27.91
CA LEU A 303 -26.34 4.71 28.28
C LEU A 303 -27.02 5.81 27.48
N SER A 304 -27.26 6.97 28.10
CA SER A 304 -27.73 8.15 27.38
C SER A 304 -26.69 8.60 26.35
N VAL A 305 -27.16 8.92 25.15
CA VAL A 305 -26.35 9.56 24.10
C VAL A 305 -26.68 11.03 24.07
N ILE A 306 -25.65 11.88 24.15
CA ILE A 306 -25.81 13.34 24.14
C ILE A 306 -24.89 13.96 23.08
N LEU A 307 -25.25 15.16 22.64
CA LEU A 307 -24.47 15.93 21.68
C LEU A 307 -23.29 16.62 22.41
N PRO A 308 -22.10 16.76 21.77
CA PRO A 308 -20.92 17.40 22.37
C PRO A 308 -21.18 18.80 22.94
N HIS A 309 -22.01 19.62 22.28
CA HIS A 309 -22.34 20.97 22.76
C HIS A 309 -23.16 20.98 24.07
N GLN A 310 -23.66 19.82 24.51
CA GLN A 310 -24.39 19.69 25.77
C GLN A 310 -23.44 19.47 26.95
N ILE A 311 -22.15 19.13 26.72
CA ILE A 311 -21.15 18.88 27.76
C ILE A 311 -21.07 20.01 28.81
N PRO A 312 -21.00 21.31 28.46
CA PRO A 312 -20.89 22.38 29.45
C PRO A 312 -22.08 22.47 30.41
N LYS A 313 -23.22 21.87 30.05
CA LYS A 313 -24.45 21.84 30.85
C LYS A 313 -24.58 20.58 31.69
N MET A 314 -23.71 19.58 31.47
CA MET A 314 -23.70 18.32 32.21
C MET A 314 -22.77 18.46 33.42
N GLY A 315 -23.08 17.73 34.51
CA GLY A 315 -22.28 17.75 35.73
C GLY A 315 -20.81 17.33 35.51
N HIS A 316 -19.99 17.43 36.56
CA HIS A 316 -18.54 17.21 36.48
C HIS A 316 -18.16 15.87 35.83
N ILE A 317 -17.50 15.96 34.67
CA ILE A 317 -16.78 14.86 34.02
C ILE A 317 -15.28 15.16 34.09
N ASP A 318 -14.48 14.15 34.41
CA ASP A 318 -13.03 14.29 34.55
C ASP A 318 -12.30 14.02 33.24
N GLU A 319 -12.84 13.13 32.40
CA GLU A 319 -12.15 12.56 31.24
C GLU A 319 -13.11 12.21 30.09
N ILE A 320 -12.60 12.24 28.85
CA ILE A 320 -13.32 11.77 27.66
C ILE A 320 -12.41 10.81 26.90
N ILE A 321 -12.89 9.61 26.60
CA ILE A 321 -12.17 8.63 25.75
C ILE A 321 -12.71 8.72 24.33
N LEU A 322 -11.81 8.88 23.35
CA LEU A 322 -12.19 8.82 21.94
C LEU A 322 -12.32 7.34 21.53
N ALA A 323 -13.55 6.85 21.42
CA ALA A 323 -13.86 5.42 21.22
C ALA A 323 -13.73 5.01 19.73
N THR A 324 -12.62 5.40 19.10
CA THR A 324 -12.21 5.04 17.73
C THR A 324 -10.78 5.54 17.49
N THR A 325 -9.97 4.88 16.67
CA THR A 325 -8.71 5.48 16.17
C THR A 325 -8.84 6.19 14.83
N CYS A 326 -9.98 6.07 14.14
CA CYS A 326 -10.14 6.55 12.76
C CYS A 326 -10.57 8.01 12.65
N PHE A 327 -11.27 8.55 13.66
CA PHE A 327 -11.93 9.86 13.59
C PHE A 327 -11.54 10.81 14.72
N GLN A 328 -10.43 10.53 15.41
CA GLN A 328 -10.08 11.25 16.62
C GLN A 328 -9.80 12.74 16.41
N ASP A 329 -9.20 13.12 15.28
CA ASP A 329 -8.86 14.52 15.01
C ASP A 329 -10.12 15.35 14.73
N ASN A 330 -11.13 14.74 14.09
CA ASN A 330 -12.47 15.33 13.93
C ASN A 330 -13.17 15.46 15.30
N MET A 331 -13.18 14.38 16.10
CA MET A 331 -13.77 14.41 17.45
C MET A 331 -13.12 15.47 18.36
N ARG A 332 -11.80 15.65 18.29
CA ARG A 332 -11.11 16.73 19.03
C ARG A 332 -11.58 18.11 18.59
N SER A 333 -11.69 18.32 17.27
CA SER A 333 -12.18 19.58 16.71
C SER A 333 -13.60 19.88 17.15
N GLU A 334 -14.46 18.86 17.22
CA GLU A 334 -15.84 18.97 17.68
C GLU A 334 -15.94 19.27 19.18
N LEU A 335 -15.14 18.61 20.03
CA LEU A 335 -15.09 18.94 21.47
C LEU A 335 -14.64 20.38 21.69
N LYS A 336 -13.64 20.84 20.93
CA LYS A 336 -13.15 22.21 21.01
C LYS A 336 -14.23 23.21 20.57
N ALA A 337 -14.93 22.93 19.46
CA ALA A 337 -16.03 23.76 19.00
C ALA A 337 -17.21 23.79 19.99
N ALA A 338 -17.42 22.70 20.73
CA ALA A 338 -18.41 22.60 21.80
C ALA A 338 -18.02 23.32 23.11
N GLY A 339 -16.83 23.95 23.17
CA GLY A 339 -16.33 24.60 24.38
C GLY A 339 -15.86 23.64 25.48
N CYS A 340 -15.57 22.38 25.13
CA CYS A 340 -15.02 21.41 26.06
C CYS A 340 -13.52 21.69 26.30
N ASN A 341 -13.15 21.98 27.55
CA ASN A 341 -11.78 22.26 27.96
C ASN A 341 -10.98 21.02 28.39
N LEU A 342 -11.58 19.82 28.33
CA LEU A 342 -10.90 18.57 28.66
C LEU A 342 -9.98 18.13 27.52
N ASN A 343 -8.86 17.53 27.87
CA ASN A 343 -7.97 16.85 26.92
C ASN A 343 -8.43 15.39 26.76
N PRO A 344 -8.97 15.00 25.60
CA PRO A 344 -9.51 13.65 25.47
C PRO A 344 -8.40 12.61 25.28
N VAL A 345 -8.61 11.43 25.87
CA VAL A 345 -7.70 10.29 25.83
C VAL A 345 -7.68 9.67 24.43
N ASP A 346 -6.47 9.51 23.90
CA ASP A 346 -6.19 8.95 22.58
C ASP A 346 -5.88 7.45 22.68
N LEU A 347 -6.72 6.60 22.08
CA LEU A 347 -6.45 5.16 22.02
C LEU A 347 -5.34 4.76 21.02
N ARG A 348 -4.80 5.69 20.20
CA ARG A 348 -3.62 5.46 19.33
C ARG A 348 -2.31 5.46 20.11
N ALA A 349 -2.28 6.04 21.31
CA ALA A 349 -1.05 6.20 22.08
C ALA A 349 -0.43 4.83 22.46
N ASN A 350 0.90 4.72 22.46
CA ASN A 350 1.59 3.57 23.06
C ASN A 350 1.52 3.71 24.59
N LEU A 351 0.56 3.06 25.23
CA LEU A 351 0.40 3.07 26.69
C LEU A 351 1.19 1.96 27.40
N ILE A 352 1.91 1.12 26.65
CA ILE A 352 2.83 0.14 27.20
C ILE A 352 4.12 0.87 27.58
N PRO A 353 4.53 0.88 28.86
CA PRO A 353 5.83 1.42 29.24
C PRO A 353 6.95 0.52 28.70
N GLU A 354 7.99 1.11 28.11
CA GLU A 354 9.33 0.50 28.12
C GLU A 354 9.69 0.12 29.57
N PRO A 355 10.46 -0.96 29.81
CA PRO A 355 10.75 -1.47 31.15
C PRO A 355 11.74 -0.54 31.88
N THR A 356 11.29 0.66 32.24
CA THR A 356 11.98 1.58 33.14
C THR A 356 10.93 2.18 34.08
N GLY A 357 11.00 1.79 35.35
CA GLY A 357 9.96 2.03 36.35
C GLY A 357 9.78 3.51 36.71
N GLN A 358 8.91 4.21 35.99
CA GLN A 358 8.37 5.52 36.41
C GLN A 358 6.84 5.50 36.42
N SER A 359 6.26 5.83 37.57
CA SER A 359 4.81 5.78 37.87
C SER A 359 4.08 7.07 37.47
N SER A 360 4.11 7.42 36.19
CA SER A 360 3.16 8.41 35.66
C SER A 360 2.80 8.08 34.21
N LEU A 361 1.51 8.24 33.87
CA LEU A 361 1.05 8.12 32.49
C LEU A 361 1.83 9.13 31.62
N PRO A 362 2.39 8.71 30.47
CA PRO A 362 3.12 9.61 29.60
C PRO A 362 2.20 10.73 29.11
N LYS A 363 2.57 11.98 29.42
CA LYS A 363 1.92 13.16 28.85
C LYS A 363 2.22 13.17 27.35
N VAL A 364 1.17 13.27 26.54
CA VAL A 364 1.27 13.39 25.08
C VAL A 364 1.98 14.70 24.74
N THR A 365 3.22 14.61 24.24
CA THR A 365 3.90 15.74 23.60
C THR A 365 3.31 15.97 22.22
N SER A 366 2.81 17.18 21.99
CA SER A 366 2.30 17.61 20.70
C SER A 366 3.43 17.79 19.69
N THR A 367 3.61 16.83 18.79
CA THR A 367 4.42 17.04 17.58
C THR A 367 4.04 16.05 16.50
N THR A 368 3.16 16.48 15.59
CA THR A 368 3.36 16.46 14.14
C THR A 368 2.17 17.18 13.51
N VAL A 369 2.35 18.46 13.22
CA VAL A 369 1.47 19.19 12.30
C VAL A 369 1.84 18.69 10.90
N SER A 370 0.95 17.96 10.24
CA SER A 370 1.07 17.74 8.80
C SER A 370 0.76 19.05 8.09
N GLU A 371 1.78 19.65 7.50
CA GLU A 371 1.68 20.78 6.58
C GLU A 371 0.96 20.39 5.29
N THR A 372 -0.37 20.26 5.31
CA THR A 372 -1.21 20.30 4.10
C THR A 372 -2.63 20.67 4.48
N SER A 373 -2.89 21.95 4.77
CA SER A 373 -4.24 22.55 4.77
C SER A 373 -4.15 24.08 4.84
N LYS A 374 -3.55 24.71 3.84
CA LYS A 374 -3.80 26.12 3.50
C LYS A 374 -3.59 26.30 2.00
N VAL A 375 -4.63 26.11 1.20
CA VAL A 375 -5.04 27.04 0.12
C VAL A 375 -6.45 26.61 -0.30
N ARG A 376 -7.45 27.30 0.21
CA ARG A 376 -8.72 27.66 -0.45
C ARG A 376 -9.43 28.65 0.47
N ASP A 377 -10.13 29.60 -0.14
CA ASP A 377 -10.66 30.87 0.40
C ASP A 377 -9.63 32.01 0.23
N THR A 378 -9.82 33.07 -0.57
CA THR A 378 -11.02 33.66 -1.19
C THR A 378 -10.58 34.56 -2.35
N ALA A 379 -11.23 34.48 -3.51
CA ALA A 379 -11.17 35.54 -4.53
C ALA A 379 -12.56 35.72 -5.17
N THR A 380 -13.47 36.32 -4.42
CA THR A 380 -14.68 36.96 -4.94
C THR A 380 -14.65 38.42 -4.47
N GLY A 381 -14.40 39.33 -5.41
CA GLY A 381 -14.37 40.76 -5.15
C GLY A 381 -13.98 41.54 -6.40
N ARG A 382 -14.90 41.64 -7.36
CA ARG A 382 -14.81 42.58 -8.49
C ARG A 382 -16.10 43.39 -8.51
N GLN A 383 -15.97 44.70 -8.26
CA GLN A 383 -16.85 45.85 -8.51
C GLN A 383 -16.29 46.92 -7.56
N THR A 384 -15.79 48.08 -7.98
CA THR A 384 -15.85 48.87 -9.22
C THR A 384 -14.60 49.72 -9.29
#